data_AF-A0A4P8XWH9-F1
#
_entry.id   AF-A0A4P8XWH9-F1
#
_cell.length_a   1.000
_cell.length_b   1.000
_cell.length_c   1.000
_cell.angle_alpha   90.00
_cell.angle_beta   90.00
_cell.angle_gamma   90.00
#
_symmetry.space_group_name_H-M   'P 1'
#
loop_
_entity.id
_entity.type
_entity.pdbx_description
1 polymer ?
#
loop_
_entity_poly.entity_id
_entity_poly.type
_entity_poly.pdbx_seq_one_letter_code
_entity_poly.pdbx_strand_id
1 'polypeptide(L)'
;MDLKTIMAAGLSVSEKFNISFTVILTGFVVVFTVLILLILIIAAYGKIVSSAQNKSKAKKEAKAAAEKAAKATEKSAPAPAPVQKVAPSNGLTDEIVAVIAAAVDSTYGVGNAKIKSIKKSPSSGRPAWGQVGVIDNTRPF
;
A
#
# COMPACT_ATOMS: atom_id res chain seq x y z
N MET A 1 -34.97 10.39 53.43
CA MET A 1 -35.26 11.06 52.15
C MET A 1 -35.35 9.98 51.11
N ASP A 2 -36.55 9.65 50.64
CA ASP A 2 -36.70 8.44 49.85
C ASP A 2 -35.97 8.57 48.52
N LEU A 3 -34.95 7.73 48.37
CA LEU A 3 -34.13 7.54 47.17
C LEU A 3 -35.02 7.30 45.93
N LYS A 4 -36.22 6.75 46.16
CA LYS A 4 -37.25 6.51 45.14
C LYS A 4 -37.84 7.79 44.56
N THR A 5 -37.97 8.87 45.32
CA THR A 5 -38.49 10.16 44.82
C THR A 5 -37.44 10.92 44.01
N ILE A 6 -36.16 10.71 44.31
CA ILE A 6 -35.03 11.27 43.56
C ILE A 6 -34.79 10.50 42.25
N MET A 7 -35.12 9.20 42.20
CA MET A 7 -35.11 8.41 40.96
C MET A 7 -36.40 8.51 40.12
N ALA A 8 -37.57 8.73 40.73
CA ALA A 8 -38.86 8.78 40.03
C ALA A 8 -39.04 10.03 39.16
N ALA A 9 -38.30 11.11 39.44
CA ALA A 9 -38.29 12.35 38.65
C ALA A 9 -37.07 12.45 37.72
N GLY A 10 -36.38 11.34 37.46
CA GLY A 10 -35.19 11.31 36.59
C GLY A 10 -35.56 11.42 35.11
N LEU A 11 -35.73 12.67 34.63
CA LEU A 11 -35.96 13.15 33.26
C LEU A 11 -37.01 12.37 32.43
N SER A 12 -37.95 13.10 31.85
CA SER A 12 -38.95 12.56 30.93
C SER A 12 -38.29 11.66 29.89
N VAL A 13 -38.91 10.51 29.56
CA VAL A 13 -38.41 9.60 28.51
C VAL A 13 -38.10 10.38 27.23
N SER A 14 -38.89 11.40 26.91
CA SER A 14 -38.63 12.34 25.81
C SER A 14 -37.32 13.13 25.96
N GLU A 15 -36.96 13.60 27.15
CA GLU A 15 -35.67 14.29 27.36
C GLU A 15 -34.49 13.33 27.23
N LYS A 16 -34.62 12.09 27.70
CA LYS A 16 -33.58 11.06 27.50
C LYS A 16 -33.38 10.72 26.03
N PHE A 17 -34.47 10.69 25.25
CA PHE A 17 -34.40 10.54 23.80
C PHE A 17 -33.70 11.73 23.14
N ASN A 18 -34.04 12.97 23.52
CA ASN A 18 -33.38 14.16 22.97
C ASN A 18 -31.88 14.21 23.31
N ILE A 19 -31.50 13.85 24.54
CA ILE A 19 -30.08 13.78 24.95
C ILE A 19 -29.36 12.68 24.17
N SER A 20 -29.91 11.48 24.12
CA SER A 20 -29.30 10.34 23.39
C SER A 20 -29.17 10.64 21.90
N PHE A 21 -30.19 11.24 21.30
CA PHE A 21 -30.19 11.64 19.90
C PHE A 21 -29.13 12.70 19.61
N THR A 22 -28.99 13.69 20.49
CA THR A 22 -27.94 14.71 20.39
C THR A 22 -26.55 14.10 20.48
N VAL A 23 -26.32 13.16 21.40
CA VAL A 23 -25.02 12.46 21.53
C VAL A 23 -24.71 11.63 20.28
N ILE A 24 -25.70 10.94 19.71
CA ILE A 24 -25.53 10.17 18.47
C ILE A 24 -25.22 11.10 17.30
N LEU A 25 -25.97 12.20 17.14
CA LEU A 25 -25.74 13.20 16.10
C LEU A 25 -24.35 13.82 16.20
N THR A 26 -23.97 14.27 17.40
CA THR A 26 -22.65 14.85 17.65
C THR A 26 -21.53 13.85 17.41
N GLY A 27 -21.70 12.58 17.80
CA GLY A 27 -20.76 11.50 17.46
C GLY A 27 -20.63 11.30 15.95
N PHE A 28 -21.73 11.31 15.21
CA PHE A 28 -21.73 11.23 13.75
C PHE A 28 -20.96 12.41 13.15
N VAL A 29 -21.28 13.64 13.55
CA VAL A 29 -20.60 14.85 13.07
C VAL A 29 -19.09 14.80 13.36
N VAL A 30 -18.69 14.38 14.57
CA VAL A 30 -17.27 14.26 14.94
C VAL A 30 -16.56 13.23 14.06
N VAL A 31 -17.14 12.05 13.85
CA VAL A 31 -16.55 11.00 13.00
C VAL A 31 -16.39 11.49 11.55
N PHE A 32 -17.42 12.12 10.97
CA PHE A 32 -17.33 12.70 9.63
C PHE A 32 -16.24 13.78 9.53
N THR A 33 -16.15 14.65 10.54
CA THR A 33 -15.14 15.71 10.58
C THR A 33 -13.73 15.13 10.56
N VAL A 34 -13.46 14.10 11.38
CA VAL A 34 -12.15 13.42 11.42
C VAL A 34 -11.84 12.70 10.11
N LEU A 35 -12.82 12.00 9.52
CA LEU A 35 -12.65 11.32 8.23
C LEU A 35 -12.30 12.32 7.12
N ILE A 36 -13.05 13.42 7.03
CA ILE A 36 -12.82 14.47 6.02
C ILE A 36 -11.43 15.09 6.22
N LEU A 37 -11.01 15.35 7.46
CA LEU A 37 -9.69 15.89 7.77
C LEU A 37 -8.58 14.93 7.29
N LEU A 38 -8.68 13.64 7.60
CA LEU A 38 -7.71 12.63 7.15
C LEU A 38 -7.66 12.53 5.62
N ILE A 39 -8.82 12.51 4.98
CA ILE A 39 -8.93 12.46 3.51
C ILE A 39 -8.29 13.71 2.89
N LEU A 40 -8.51 14.90 3.45
CA LEU A 40 -7.91 16.14 2.94
C LEU A 40 -6.39 16.13 3.03
N ILE A 41 -5.83 15.63 4.14
CA ILE A 41 -4.39 15.52 4.31
C ILE A 41 -3.82 14.54 3.28
N ILE A 42 -4.40 13.34 3.18
CA ILE A 42 -3.97 12.32 2.19
C ILE A 42 -4.14 12.84 0.77
N ALA A 43 -5.22 13.58 0.47
CA ALA A 43 -5.45 14.17 -0.83
C ALA A 43 -4.45 15.29 -1.14
N ALA A 44 -4.02 16.09 -0.16
CA ALA A 44 -2.97 17.08 -0.34
C ALA A 44 -1.63 16.41 -0.69
N TYR A 45 -1.22 15.39 0.07
CA TYR A 45 -0.03 14.58 -0.26
C TYR A 45 -0.17 13.89 -1.61
N GLY A 46 -1.35 13.34 -1.90
CA GLY A 46 -1.71 12.71 -3.15
C GLY A 46 -1.63 13.67 -4.33
N LYS A 47 -2.07 14.93 -4.19
CA LYS A 47 -1.96 15.97 -5.23
C LYS A 47 -0.52 16.39 -5.46
N ILE A 48 0.30 16.52 -4.41
CA ILE A 48 1.72 16.88 -4.52
C ILE A 48 2.50 15.76 -5.24
N VAL A 49 2.29 14.51 -4.81
CA VAL A 49 2.90 13.32 -5.45
C VAL A 49 2.35 13.09 -6.85
N SER A 50 1.05 13.25 -7.07
CA SER A 50 0.41 13.14 -8.39
C SER A 50 0.90 14.21 -9.36
N SER A 51 1.17 15.44 -8.88
CA SER A 51 1.75 16.49 -9.72
C SER A 51 3.19 16.16 -10.12
N ALA A 52 4.00 15.61 -9.20
CA ALA A 52 5.34 15.11 -9.51
C ALA A 52 5.31 13.91 -10.49
N GLN A 53 4.34 13.00 -10.32
CA GLN A 53 4.15 11.86 -11.20
C GLN A 53 3.61 12.29 -12.58
N ASN A 54 2.75 13.31 -12.69
CA ASN A 54 2.25 13.81 -13.97
C ASN A 54 3.35 14.52 -14.78
N LYS A 55 4.28 15.25 -14.14
CA LYS A 55 5.50 15.74 -14.83
C LYS A 55 6.39 14.60 -15.30
N SER A 56 6.48 13.51 -14.54
CA SER A 56 7.26 12.33 -14.92
C SER A 56 6.62 11.52 -16.05
N LYS A 57 5.28 11.47 -16.12
CA LYS A 57 4.54 10.82 -17.23
C LYS A 57 4.63 11.62 -18.52
N ALA A 58 4.51 12.94 -18.48
CA ALA A 58 4.73 13.80 -19.66
C ALA A 58 6.16 13.66 -20.23
N LYS A 59 7.17 13.48 -19.36
CA LYS A 59 8.56 13.22 -19.79
C LYS A 59 8.77 11.78 -20.28
N LYS A 60 7.95 10.81 -19.83
CA LYS A 60 8.00 9.41 -20.28
C LYS A 60 7.34 9.22 -21.65
N GLU A 61 6.27 9.97 -21.94
CA GLU A 61 5.61 9.98 -23.25
C GLU A 61 6.48 10.66 -24.33
N ALA A 62 7.24 11.70 -23.99
CA ALA A 62 8.21 12.31 -24.90
C ALA A 62 9.44 11.41 -25.17
N LYS A 63 9.82 10.52 -24.25
CA LYS A 63 10.97 9.61 -24.42
C LYS A 63 10.60 8.33 -25.20
N ALA A 64 9.32 7.93 -25.19
CA ALA A 64 8.83 6.79 -25.95
C ALA A 64 8.76 7.02 -27.47
N ALA A 65 8.73 8.28 -27.93
CA ALA A 65 8.80 8.63 -29.35
C ALA A 65 10.25 8.68 -29.90
N ALA A 66 11.25 8.92 -29.05
CA ALA A 66 12.65 9.04 -29.47
C ALA A 66 13.42 7.70 -29.50
N GLU A 67 12.97 6.69 -28.74
CA GLU A 67 13.69 5.40 -28.64
C GLU A 67 13.38 4.44 -29.80
N LYS A 68 12.40 4.75 -30.66
CA LYS A 68 12.07 3.94 -31.84
C LYS A 68 12.96 4.21 -33.07
N ALA A 69 13.79 5.26 -33.04
CA ALA A 69 14.66 5.65 -34.17
C ALA A 69 16.14 5.28 -34.00
N ALA A 70 16.61 4.94 -32.79
CA ALA A 70 18.04 4.72 -32.52
C ALA A 70 18.49 3.25 -32.53
N LYS A 71 17.59 2.29 -32.83
CA LYS A 71 17.93 0.85 -32.81
C LYS A 71 18.47 0.31 -34.14
N ALA A 72 18.95 1.19 -35.02
CA ALA A 72 19.43 0.84 -36.36
C ALA A 72 20.90 1.23 -36.61
N THR A 73 21.77 1.22 -35.60
CA THR A 73 23.23 1.44 -35.67
C THR A 73 23.70 1.29 -34.22
N GLU A 74 24.63 0.45 -33.78
CA GLU A 74 25.80 -0.11 -34.41
C GLU A 74 26.22 -1.38 -33.65
N LYS A 75 26.70 -2.32 -34.46
CA LYS A 75 27.53 -3.47 -34.15
C LYS A 75 28.93 -2.99 -33.74
N SER A 76 29.44 -3.34 -32.56
CA SER A 76 30.82 -3.85 -32.35
C SER A 76 31.11 -4.15 -30.87
N ALA A 77 31.86 -5.23 -30.62
CA ALA A 77 32.30 -5.81 -29.34
C ALA A 77 33.48 -5.00 -28.69
N PRO A 78 34.12 -5.37 -27.54
CA PRO A 78 34.05 -6.60 -26.72
C PRO A 78 33.95 -6.40 -25.17
N ALA A 79 33.77 -7.52 -24.46
CA ALA A 79 33.44 -7.66 -23.02
C ALA A 79 34.62 -7.44 -22.04
N PRO A 80 34.30 -7.16 -20.75
CA PRO A 80 34.84 -8.02 -19.68
C PRO A 80 33.84 -8.39 -18.55
N ALA A 81 34.08 -9.58 -17.98
CA ALA A 81 33.62 -10.18 -16.70
C ALA A 81 32.13 -10.46 -16.46
N PRO A 82 31.74 -11.72 -16.10
CA PRO A 82 30.36 -12.09 -15.85
C PRO A 82 29.98 -11.69 -14.43
N VAL A 83 29.72 -10.39 -14.20
CA VAL A 83 28.72 -10.07 -13.18
C VAL A 83 27.45 -10.68 -13.73
N GLN A 84 26.91 -11.66 -13.02
CA GLN A 84 25.71 -12.41 -13.40
C GLN A 84 24.56 -11.41 -13.39
N LYS A 85 24.48 -10.65 -14.49
CA LYS A 85 23.51 -9.64 -14.78
C LYS A 85 22.23 -10.43 -14.93
N VAL A 86 21.47 -10.49 -13.84
CA VAL A 86 20.10 -10.97 -13.87
C VAL A 86 19.46 -10.09 -14.93
N ALA A 87 19.26 -10.66 -16.11
CA ALA A 87 18.70 -9.94 -17.23
C ALA A 87 17.42 -9.27 -16.71
N PRO A 88 17.17 -7.98 -17.05
CA PRO A 88 15.96 -7.28 -16.65
C PRO A 88 14.79 -7.87 -17.42
N SER A 89 14.41 -9.09 -17.06
CA SER A 89 13.22 -9.78 -17.50
C SER A 89 12.24 -9.66 -16.35
N ASN A 90 11.08 -9.06 -16.66
CA ASN A 90 9.90 -9.00 -15.77
C ASN A 90 9.86 -7.86 -14.74
N GLY A 91 10.56 -6.74 -14.98
CA GLY A 91 10.41 -5.53 -14.15
C GLY A 91 11.12 -5.60 -12.80
N LEU A 92 12.09 -6.51 -12.65
CA LEU A 92 13.01 -6.56 -11.52
C LEU A 92 14.22 -5.67 -11.84
N THR A 93 14.18 -4.43 -11.38
CA THR A 93 15.31 -3.50 -11.48
C THR A 93 16.30 -3.75 -10.34
N ASP A 94 17.56 -3.33 -10.53
CA ASP A 94 18.62 -3.48 -9.53
C ASP A 94 18.25 -2.84 -8.18
N GLU A 95 17.45 -1.77 -8.20
CA GLU A 95 16.86 -1.15 -7.00
C GLU A 95 15.97 -2.13 -6.23
N ILE A 96 15.08 -2.86 -6.92
CA ILE A 96 14.18 -3.82 -6.29
C ILE A 96 14.97 -5.01 -5.76
N VAL A 97 15.99 -5.47 -6.48
CA VAL A 97 16.87 -6.54 -6.03
C VAL A 97 17.66 -6.13 -4.78
N ALA A 98 18.16 -4.88 -4.72
CA ALA A 98 18.86 -4.35 -3.55
C ALA A 98 17.94 -4.20 -2.33
N VAL A 99 16.71 -3.73 -2.52
CA VAL A 99 15.71 -3.63 -1.43
C VAL A 99 15.34 -5.02 -0.91
N ILE A 100 15.12 -6.00 -1.80
CA ILE A 100 14.87 -7.40 -1.40
C ILE A 100 16.07 -7.97 -0.64
N ALA A 101 17.29 -7.69 -1.09
CA ALA A 101 18.50 -8.13 -0.40
C ALA A 101 18.64 -7.54 1.00
N ALA A 102 18.44 -6.22 1.15
CA ALA A 102 18.47 -5.55 2.45
C ALA A 102 17.38 -6.07 3.40
N ALA A 103 16.17 -6.32 2.88
CA ALA A 103 15.08 -6.89 3.67
C ALA A 103 15.43 -8.30 4.18
N VAL A 104 15.96 -9.17 3.31
CA VAL A 104 16.38 -10.53 3.69
C VAL A 104 17.50 -10.50 4.74
N ASP A 105 18.45 -9.57 4.59
CA ASP A 105 19.53 -9.39 5.55
C ASP A 105 19.01 -8.89 6.90
N SER A 106 17.98 -8.03 6.90
CA SER A 106 17.33 -7.56 8.13
C SER A 106 16.52 -8.65 8.85
N THR A 107 15.96 -9.62 8.12
CA THR A 107 15.12 -10.68 8.71
C THR A 107 15.92 -11.89 9.18
N TYR A 108 16.98 -12.25 8.45
CA TYR A 108 17.81 -13.43 8.76
C TYR A 108 19.15 -13.06 9.43
N GLY A 109 19.48 -11.77 9.48
CA GLY A 109 20.75 -11.26 10.02
C GLY A 109 21.87 -11.27 8.99
N VAL A 110 22.80 -10.32 9.15
CA VAL A 110 23.88 -10.04 8.21
C VAL A 110 24.70 -11.30 7.91
N GLY A 111 24.66 -11.75 6.65
CA GLY A 111 25.48 -12.86 6.17
C GLY A 111 24.95 -14.27 6.42
N ASN A 112 23.78 -14.43 7.05
CA ASN A 112 23.17 -15.74 7.34
C ASN A 112 22.27 -16.27 6.21
N ALA A 113 21.95 -15.45 5.21
CA ALA A 113 21.08 -15.82 4.10
C ALA A 113 21.69 -15.45 2.74
N LYS A 114 21.53 -16.34 1.76
CA LYS A 114 21.94 -16.11 0.36
C LYS A 114 20.75 -16.24 -0.57
N ILE A 115 20.58 -15.26 -1.45
CA ILE A 115 19.50 -15.25 -2.43
C ILE A 115 19.88 -16.12 -3.63
N LYS A 116 19.18 -17.24 -3.85
CA LYS A 116 19.43 -18.16 -4.97
C LYS A 116 18.72 -17.75 -6.26
N SER A 117 17.49 -17.27 -6.17
CA SER A 117 16.72 -16.79 -7.31
C SER A 117 15.61 -15.86 -6.86
N ILE A 118 15.33 -14.82 -7.65
CA ILE A 118 14.18 -13.93 -7.46
C ILE A 118 13.23 -14.15 -8.63
N LYS A 119 11.99 -14.54 -8.34
CA LYS A 119 10.94 -14.74 -9.34
C LYS A 119 9.71 -13.98 -8.92
N LYS A 120 9.03 -13.35 -9.88
CA LYS A 120 7.71 -12.78 -9.63
C LYS A 120 6.74 -13.93 -9.38
N SER A 121 6.01 -13.87 -8.27
CA SER A 121 4.95 -14.85 -8.00
C SER A 121 3.98 -14.84 -9.19
N PRO A 122 3.61 -16.01 -9.74
CA PRO A 122 2.56 -16.05 -10.75
C PRO A 122 1.32 -15.43 -10.11
N SER A 123 0.86 -14.32 -10.70
CA SER A 123 -0.36 -13.64 -10.31
C SER A 123 -1.55 -14.53 -10.68
N SER A 124 -1.69 -15.68 -10.03
CA SER A 124 -3.00 -16.26 -9.77
C SER A 124 -3.77 -15.13 -9.10
N GLY A 125 -4.90 -14.71 -9.67
CA GLY A 125 -5.59 -13.46 -9.32
C GLY A 125 -6.09 -13.32 -7.86
N ARG A 126 -5.54 -14.11 -6.93
CA ARG A 126 -5.78 -14.06 -5.49
C ARG A 126 -4.50 -13.60 -4.78
N PRO A 127 -4.59 -12.60 -3.87
CA PRO A 127 -3.45 -12.17 -3.08
C PRO A 127 -2.90 -13.33 -2.25
N ALA A 128 -1.59 -13.34 -1.99
CA ALA A 128 -0.92 -14.41 -1.24
C ALA A 128 -1.60 -14.70 0.12
N TRP A 129 -2.13 -13.67 0.78
CA TRP A 129 -2.84 -13.77 2.04
C TRP A 129 -4.19 -14.48 1.93
N GLY A 130 -4.89 -14.29 0.81
CA GLY A 130 -6.16 -14.97 0.53
C GLY A 130 -5.99 -16.44 0.21
N GLN A 131 -4.84 -16.84 -0.35
CA GLN A 131 -4.56 -18.26 -0.63
C GLN A 131 -4.21 -19.03 0.64
N VAL A 132 -3.38 -18.45 1.51
CA VAL A 132 -3.01 -19.06 2.80
C VAL A 132 -4.25 -19.33 3.65
N GLY A 133 -5.17 -18.36 3.75
CA GLY A 133 -6.41 -18.57 4.49
C GLY A 133 -7.28 -19.70 3.92
N VAL A 134 -7.37 -19.86 2.60
CA VAL A 134 -8.11 -20.99 2.01
C VAL A 134 -7.42 -22.31 2.34
N ILE A 135 -6.10 -22.40 2.15
CA ILE A 135 -5.32 -23.60 2.46
C ILE A 135 -5.46 -24.00 3.94
N ASP A 136 -5.43 -23.02 4.85
CA ASP A 136 -5.59 -23.24 6.28
C ASP A 136 -7.01 -23.66 6.68
N ASN A 137 -8.03 -23.21 5.95
CA ASN A 137 -9.43 -23.55 6.19
C ASN A 137 -9.89 -24.84 5.47
N THR A 138 -9.17 -25.29 4.43
CA THR A 138 -9.56 -26.46 3.63
C THR A 138 -8.59 -27.64 3.79
N ARG A 139 -7.62 -27.57 4.70
CA ARG A 139 -6.81 -28.74 5.05
C ARG A 139 -7.70 -29.78 5.75
N PRO A 140 -7.68 -31.05 5.31
CA PRO A 140 -8.40 -32.11 5.99
C PRO A 140 -7.80 -32.32 7.40
N PHE A 141 -8.66 -32.66 8.35
CA PHE A 141 -8.30 -33.05 9.72
C PHE A 141 -7.78 -34.48 9.78
#